data_AF-A0A7C1FZW7-F1
#
_entry.id   AF-A0A7C1FZW7-F1
#
_cell.length_a   1.000
_cell.length_b   1.000
_cell.length_c   1.000
_cell.angle_alpha   90.00
_cell.angle_beta   90.00
_cell.angle_gamma   90.00
#
_symmetry.space_group_name_H-M   'P 1'
#
loop_
_entity.id
_entity.type
_entity.pdbx_description
1 polymer ?
#
loop_
_entity_poly.entity_id
_entity_poly.type
_entity_poly.pdbx_seq_one_letter_code
_entity_poly.pdbx_strand_id
1 'polypeptide(L)'
;MNKLTALILFFLGSSYGFAQQADDIIGKYHLPNKLDVEIFKVDGKYFGKIIALNGFENGQTNDLNNPDKEKQNDLLLGKVIIKGLVFDPEEKQWRNGSMYGPEKGMVFNLKVTDIRETEIEVVGSKFIIWRTLTWQKI
;
A
#
# COMPACT_ATOMS: atom_id res chain seq x y z
N MET A 1 -33.46 53.42 -10.94
CA MET A 1 -33.97 52.06 -11.23
C MET A 1 -33.26 51.61 -12.52
N ASN A 2 -32.34 50.65 -12.57
CA ASN A 2 -32.07 49.50 -11.72
C ASN A 2 -30.55 49.24 -11.69
N LYS A 3 -30.05 48.96 -10.48
CA LYS A 3 -28.70 48.44 -10.25
C LYS A 3 -28.73 46.91 -10.39
N LEU A 4 -27.52 46.36 -10.57
CA LEU A 4 -27.10 45.02 -10.17
C LEU A 4 -27.07 43.94 -11.26
N THR A 5 -25.99 44.00 -12.05
CA THR A 5 -25.25 42.83 -12.54
C THR A 5 -24.84 41.96 -11.33
N ALA A 6 -25.31 40.71 -11.27
CA ALA A 6 -24.84 39.73 -10.28
C ALA A 6 -23.85 38.78 -10.97
N LEU A 7 -22.58 38.91 -10.61
CA LEU A 7 -21.48 38.01 -11.00
C LEU A 7 -21.53 36.78 -10.10
N ILE A 8 -21.87 35.62 -10.66
CA ILE A 8 -21.83 34.33 -9.96
C ILE A 8 -20.37 33.85 -9.99
N LEU A 9 -19.64 34.01 -8.87
CA LEU A 9 -18.35 33.37 -8.68
C LEU A 9 -18.56 31.88 -8.42
N PHE A 10 -18.11 31.05 -9.36
CA PHE A 10 -18.04 29.60 -9.23
C PHE A 10 -16.88 29.24 -8.29
N PHE A 11 -17.19 28.89 -7.04
CA PHE A 11 -16.21 28.44 -6.07
C PHE A 11 -15.92 26.95 -6.31
N LEU A 12 -15.01 26.65 -7.25
CA LEU A 12 -14.41 25.32 -7.36
C LEU A 12 -13.40 25.17 -6.23
N GLY A 13 -13.87 24.64 -5.11
CA GLY A 13 -13.04 24.32 -3.95
C GLY A 13 -11.89 23.39 -4.34
N SER A 14 -10.69 23.88 -4.09
CA SER A 14 -9.39 23.24 -4.28
C SER A 14 -9.22 21.99 -3.40
N SER A 15 -9.50 20.81 -3.95
CA SER A 15 -9.17 19.51 -3.32
C SER A 15 -7.83 18.92 -3.78
N TYR A 16 -7.07 19.63 -4.61
CA TYR A 16 -5.83 19.12 -5.23
C TYR A 16 -4.68 18.88 -4.23
N GLY A 17 -4.59 19.66 -3.14
CA GLY A 17 -3.44 19.61 -2.23
C GLY A 17 -3.33 18.32 -1.40
N PHE A 18 -4.47 17.78 -0.93
CA PHE A 18 -4.46 16.54 -0.13
C PHE A 18 -4.35 15.28 -0.97
N ALA A 19 -4.87 15.31 -2.21
CA ALA A 19 -4.77 14.19 -3.13
C ALA A 19 -3.32 13.93 -3.56
N GLN A 20 -2.52 15.00 -3.75
CA GLN A 20 -1.11 14.88 -4.11
C GLN A 20 -0.31 14.17 -3.02
N GLN A 21 -0.51 14.54 -1.75
CA GLN A 21 0.19 13.90 -0.62
C GLN A 21 -0.26 12.44 -0.39
N ALA A 22 -1.54 12.13 -0.60
CA ALA A 22 -2.05 10.77 -0.44
C ALA A 22 -1.44 9.77 -1.44
N ASP A 23 -1.10 10.24 -2.63
CA ASP A 23 -0.58 9.41 -3.72
C ASP A 23 0.95 9.24 -3.67
N ASP A 24 1.65 9.87 -2.71
CA ASP A 24 3.11 9.74 -2.51
C ASP A 24 3.56 8.30 -2.17
N ILE A 25 2.63 7.44 -1.72
CA ILE A 25 2.89 6.01 -1.45
C ILE A 25 2.86 5.15 -2.73
N ILE A 26 2.40 5.68 -3.86
CA ILE A 26 2.36 4.92 -5.12
C ILE A 26 3.80 4.79 -5.63
N GLY A 27 4.22 3.55 -5.88
CA GLY A 27 5.60 3.30 -6.29
C GLY A 27 6.00 1.84 -6.15
N LYS A 28 7.28 1.58 -6.37
CA LYS A 28 7.89 0.26 -6.26
C LYS A 28 8.79 0.21 -5.03
N TYR A 29 8.71 -0.89 -4.29
CA TYR A 29 9.40 -1.02 -3.02
C TYR A 29 10.02 -2.41 -2.84
N HIS A 30 11.27 -2.43 -2.39
CA HIS A 30 11.98 -3.61 -1.92
C HIS A 30 11.70 -3.84 -0.43
N LEU A 31 11.14 -5.00 -0.10
CA LEU A 31 10.77 -5.39 1.25
C LEU A 31 11.90 -6.16 1.94
N PRO A 32 11.98 -6.13 3.30
CA PRO A 32 12.95 -6.92 4.06
C PRO A 32 12.87 -8.44 3.82
N ASN A 33 11.73 -8.95 3.36
CA ASN A 33 11.57 -10.37 3.00
C ASN A 33 12.00 -10.68 1.55
N LYS A 34 12.74 -9.77 0.90
CA LYS A 34 13.27 -9.90 -0.46
C LYS A 34 12.18 -10.00 -1.55
N LEU A 35 10.98 -9.50 -1.28
CA LEU A 35 9.98 -9.25 -2.32
C LEU A 35 10.11 -7.83 -2.82
N ASP A 36 9.90 -7.64 -4.11
CA ASP A 36 9.60 -6.31 -4.63
C ASP A 36 8.09 -6.21 -4.85
N VAL A 37 7.50 -5.10 -4.45
CA VAL A 37 6.07 -4.82 -4.63
C VAL A 37 5.86 -3.51 -5.38
N GLU A 38 4.77 -3.44 -6.13
CA GLU A 38 4.23 -2.19 -6.67
C GLU A 38 2.98 -1.83 -5.89
N ILE A 39 2.97 -0.65 -5.23
CA ILE A 39 1.78 -0.06 -4.61
C ILE A 39 1.03 0.75 -5.65
N PHE A 40 -0.28 0.52 -5.75
CA PHE A 40 -1.18 1.16 -6.70
C PHE A 40 -2.52 1.50 -6.04
N LYS A 41 -3.27 2.43 -6.65
CA LYS A 41 -4.55 2.92 -6.13
C LYS A 41 -5.72 2.33 -6.91
N VAL A 42 -6.77 1.91 -6.19
CA VAL A 42 -8.06 1.47 -6.73
C VAL A 42 -9.15 2.04 -5.85
N ASP A 43 -10.11 2.77 -6.44
CA ASP A 43 -11.27 3.34 -5.76
C ASP A 43 -10.94 4.08 -4.45
N GLY A 44 -9.87 4.88 -4.48
CA GLY A 44 -9.43 5.69 -3.33
C GLY A 44 -8.70 4.91 -2.23
N LYS A 45 -8.42 3.62 -2.43
CA LYS A 45 -7.63 2.79 -1.52
C LYS A 45 -6.36 2.30 -2.19
N TYR A 46 -5.34 1.99 -1.39
CA TYR A 46 -4.05 1.52 -1.88
C TYR A 46 -3.89 0.02 -1.66
N PHE A 47 -3.36 -0.62 -2.69
CA PHE A 47 -3.12 -2.05 -2.80
C PHE A 47 -1.69 -2.25 -3.26
N GLY A 48 -1.18 -3.47 -3.11
CA GLY A 48 0.16 -3.78 -3.59
C GLY A 48 0.29 -5.21 -4.07
N LYS A 49 0.94 -5.39 -5.21
CA LYS A 49 1.18 -6.68 -5.84
C LYS A 49 2.67 -6.98 -5.91
N ILE A 50 3.02 -8.26 -5.88
CA ILE A 50 4.40 -8.71 -6.03
C ILE A 50 4.84 -8.49 -7.48
N ILE A 51 6.01 -7.88 -7.68
CA ILE A 51 6.64 -7.66 -8.98
C ILE A 51 8.00 -8.36 -9.14
N ALA A 52 8.65 -8.78 -8.05
CA ALA A 52 9.83 -9.63 -8.09
C ALA A 52 9.96 -10.52 -6.84
N LEU A 53 10.59 -11.69 -7.01
CA LEU A 53 10.77 -12.74 -6.00
C LEU A 53 12.26 -12.91 -5.64
N ASN A 54 12.94 -11.85 -5.17
CA ASN A 54 14.40 -11.80 -5.00
C ASN A 54 14.97 -12.69 -3.86
N GLY A 55 14.13 -13.51 -3.21
CA GLY A 55 14.53 -14.43 -2.12
C GLY A 55 13.83 -15.79 -2.12
N PHE A 56 13.03 -16.10 -3.13
CA PHE A 56 12.41 -17.41 -3.27
C PHE A 56 13.39 -18.34 -4.00
N GLU A 57 14.22 -19.03 -3.21
CA GLU A 57 15.22 -19.97 -3.71
C GLU A 57 14.56 -21.14 -4.47
N ASN A 58 15.30 -21.76 -5.38
CA ASN A 58 14.89 -22.94 -6.16
C ASN A 58 13.70 -22.75 -7.12
N GLY A 59 13.42 -21.52 -7.55
CA GLY A 59 12.37 -21.27 -8.55
C GLY A 59 10.96 -21.45 -8.02
N GLN A 60 10.75 -21.28 -6.70
CA GLN A 60 9.41 -21.29 -6.13
C GLN A 60 8.61 -20.09 -6.69
N THR A 61 7.70 -20.38 -7.61
CA THR A 61 6.75 -19.39 -8.15
C THR A 61 5.39 -19.45 -7.48
N ASN A 62 5.08 -20.54 -6.78
CA ASN A 62 3.76 -20.81 -6.22
C ASN A 62 3.68 -20.50 -4.71
N ASP A 63 2.48 -20.22 -4.22
CA ASP A 63 2.18 -19.87 -2.82
C ASP A 63 2.07 -21.10 -1.90
N LEU A 64 3.12 -21.91 -1.82
CA LEU A 64 3.14 -23.21 -1.12
C LEU A 64 2.73 -23.15 0.35
N ASN A 65 2.91 -21.99 1.00
CA ASN A 65 2.57 -21.80 2.41
C ASN A 65 1.13 -21.30 2.62
N ASN A 66 0.33 -21.17 1.56
CA ASN A 66 -1.04 -20.71 1.74
C ASN A 66 -1.81 -21.68 2.65
N PRO A 67 -2.50 -21.20 3.70
CA PRO A 67 -3.32 -22.05 4.56
C PRO A 67 -4.49 -22.70 3.80
N ASP A 68 -4.94 -22.06 2.72
CA ASP A 68 -5.90 -22.62 1.79
C ASP A 68 -5.17 -23.45 0.72
N LYS A 69 -5.40 -24.77 0.74
CA LYS A 69 -4.76 -25.72 -0.18
C LYS A 69 -5.04 -25.40 -1.64
N GLU A 70 -6.20 -24.86 -1.97
CA GLU A 70 -6.55 -24.53 -3.36
C GLU A 70 -5.68 -23.39 -3.88
N LYS A 71 -5.29 -22.46 -3.00
CA LYS A 71 -4.43 -21.31 -3.32
C LYS A 71 -2.94 -21.64 -3.35
N GLN A 72 -2.54 -22.85 -2.96
CA GLN A 72 -1.11 -23.23 -2.97
C GLN A 72 -0.53 -23.35 -4.38
N ASN A 73 -1.39 -23.50 -5.39
CA ASN A 73 -1.00 -23.51 -6.80
C ASN A 73 -0.98 -22.12 -7.43
N ASP A 74 -1.42 -21.09 -6.72
CA ASP A 74 -1.41 -19.71 -7.23
C ASP A 74 0.02 -19.22 -7.39
N LEU A 75 0.28 -18.52 -8.50
CA LEU A 75 1.52 -17.78 -8.69
C LEU A 75 1.62 -16.62 -7.68
N LEU A 76 2.81 -16.46 -7.11
CA LEU A 76 3.16 -15.33 -6.25
C LEU A 76 3.36 -14.05 -7.07
N LEU A 77 3.98 -14.15 -8.25
CA LEU A 77 4.18 -13.00 -9.13
C LEU A 77 2.82 -12.42 -9.57
N GLY A 78 2.64 -11.12 -9.39
CA GLY A 78 1.37 -10.43 -9.66
C GLY A 78 0.30 -10.58 -8.57
N LYS A 79 0.54 -11.41 -7.54
CA LYS A 79 -0.41 -11.61 -6.44
C LYS A 79 -0.54 -10.33 -5.62
N VAL A 80 -1.78 -9.86 -5.42
CA VAL A 80 -2.09 -8.71 -4.56
C VAL A 80 -1.99 -9.13 -3.11
N ILE A 81 -0.92 -8.72 -2.45
CA ILE A 81 -0.62 -9.07 -1.06
C ILE A 81 -0.93 -7.92 -0.09
N ILE A 82 -0.88 -6.67 -0.53
CA ILE A 82 -1.26 -5.49 0.29
C ILE A 82 -2.66 -5.06 -0.11
N LYS A 83 -3.54 -4.83 0.86
CA LYS A 83 -4.95 -4.50 0.62
C LYS A 83 -5.45 -3.41 1.55
N GLY A 84 -6.18 -2.45 0.97
CA GLY A 84 -7.10 -1.59 1.70
C GLY A 84 -6.45 -0.49 2.55
N LEU A 85 -5.23 -0.09 2.25
CA LEU A 85 -4.63 1.09 2.87
C LEU A 85 -5.47 2.34 2.52
N VAL A 86 -5.72 3.21 3.51
CA VAL A 86 -6.47 4.46 3.37
C VAL A 86 -5.64 5.59 3.94
N PHE A 87 -5.48 6.68 3.20
CA PHE A 87 -4.77 7.86 3.68
C PHE A 87 -5.59 8.61 4.73
N ASP A 88 -4.97 8.89 5.86
CA ASP A 88 -5.44 9.76 6.93
C ASP A 88 -4.74 11.12 6.79
N PRO A 89 -5.46 12.19 6.42
CA PRO A 89 -4.86 13.50 6.19
C PRO A 89 -4.46 14.22 7.49
N GLU A 90 -5.06 13.87 8.64
CA GLU A 90 -4.74 14.52 9.92
C GLU A 90 -3.38 14.02 10.43
N GLU A 91 -3.16 12.72 10.36
CA GLU A 91 -1.92 12.10 10.81
C GLU A 91 -0.86 11.97 9.71
N LYS A 92 -1.24 12.19 8.44
CA LYS A 92 -0.40 12.02 7.25
C LYS A 92 0.14 10.58 7.11
N GLN A 93 -0.74 9.60 7.33
CA GLN A 93 -0.39 8.17 7.34
C GLN A 93 -1.38 7.34 6.54
N TRP A 94 -0.97 6.15 6.09
CA TRP A 94 -1.87 5.19 5.44
C TRP A 94 -2.21 4.08 6.43
N ARG A 95 -3.50 3.86 6.69
CA ARG A 95 -3.99 2.99 7.76
C ARG A 95 -5.01 1.97 7.25
N ASN A 96 -5.43 1.08 8.14
CA ASN A 96 -6.42 0.03 7.88
C ASN A 96 -6.03 -0.99 6.80
N GLY A 97 -4.75 -1.00 6.41
CA GLY A 97 -4.23 -1.95 5.46
C GLY A 97 -4.08 -3.32 6.08
N SER A 98 -3.96 -4.31 5.20
CA SER A 98 -3.50 -5.65 5.55
C SER A 98 -2.46 -6.11 4.55
N MET A 99 -1.55 -6.98 4.99
CA MET A 99 -0.57 -7.62 4.12
C MET A 99 -0.54 -9.13 4.36
N TYR A 100 -0.61 -9.91 3.28
CA TYR A 100 -0.32 -11.34 3.29
C TYR A 100 1.19 -11.55 3.08
N GLY A 101 1.84 -12.23 4.03
CA GLY A 101 3.22 -12.70 3.94
C GLY A 101 3.27 -14.15 3.43
N PRO A 102 3.55 -14.38 2.13
CA PRO A 102 3.61 -15.72 1.54
C PRO A 102 4.74 -16.58 2.12
N GLU A 103 5.75 -15.98 2.75
CA GLU A 103 6.83 -16.72 3.41
C GLU A 103 6.34 -17.56 4.61
N LYS A 104 5.23 -17.17 5.24
CA LYS A 104 4.67 -17.84 6.42
C LYS A 104 3.19 -18.18 6.29
N GLY A 105 2.53 -17.84 5.18
CA GLY A 105 1.09 -18.04 5.03
C GLY A 105 0.25 -17.17 5.98
N MET A 106 0.76 -16.00 6.38
CA MET A 106 0.17 -15.20 7.44
C MET A 106 -0.30 -13.83 6.95
N VAL A 107 -1.48 -13.40 7.41
CA VAL A 107 -1.96 -12.02 7.24
C VAL A 107 -1.64 -11.19 8.48
N PHE A 108 -1.22 -9.95 8.25
CA PHE A 108 -0.91 -8.92 9.25
C PHE A 108 -1.70 -7.64 8.93
N ASN A 109 -2.00 -6.85 9.96
CA ASN A 109 -2.41 -5.48 9.76
C ASN A 109 -1.21 -4.65 9.31
N LEU A 110 -1.45 -3.64 8.49
CA LEU A 110 -0.44 -2.81 7.87
C LEU A 110 -0.82 -1.33 7.98
N LYS A 111 0.14 -0.49 8.35
CA LYS A 111 0.07 0.95 8.17
C LYS A 111 1.42 1.50 7.67
N VAL A 112 1.39 2.57 6.90
CA VAL A 112 2.58 3.32 6.48
C VAL A 112 2.60 4.63 7.23
N THR A 113 3.68 4.86 7.98
CA THR A 113 3.79 5.93 8.97
C THR A 113 4.60 7.12 8.50
N ASP A 114 5.53 6.91 7.57
CA ASP A 114 6.43 7.94 7.07
C ASP A 114 6.88 7.64 5.63
N ILE A 115 7.10 8.68 4.85
CA ILE A 115 7.68 8.62 3.50
C ILE A 115 8.91 9.52 3.45
N ARG A 116 10.05 8.92 3.12
CA ARG A 116 11.34 9.60 2.97
C ARG A 116 11.78 9.58 1.51
N GLU A 117 12.93 10.16 1.21
CA GLU A 117 13.46 10.23 -0.15
C GLU A 117 13.60 8.84 -0.79
N THR A 118 14.28 7.92 -0.10
CA THR A 118 14.64 6.60 -0.62
C THR A 118 13.85 5.45 0.00
N GLU A 119 12.97 5.71 0.96
CA GLU A 119 12.31 4.64 1.73
C GLU A 119 10.97 5.07 2.29
N ILE A 120 10.20 4.10 2.77
CA ILE A 120 9.00 4.31 3.60
C ILE A 120 9.10 3.51 4.90
N GLU A 121 8.50 4.05 5.95
CA GLU A 121 8.35 3.35 7.22
C GLU A 121 6.98 2.68 7.29
N VAL A 122 6.98 1.39 7.62
CA VAL A 122 5.80 0.54 7.64
C VAL A 122 5.70 -0.18 8.97
N VAL A 123 4.52 -0.20 9.57
CA VAL A 123 4.24 -0.97 10.78
C VAL A 123 3.34 -2.15 10.43
N GLY A 124 3.88 -3.35 10.63
CA GLY A 124 3.12 -4.61 10.58
C GLY A 124 2.72 -5.03 11.98
N SER A 125 1.44 -5.40 12.19
CA SER A 125 0.98 -5.87 13.50
C SER A 125 0.04 -7.06 13.42
N LYS A 126 0.05 -7.90 14.45
CA LYS A 126 -0.85 -9.03 14.62
C LYS A 126 -1.03 -9.31 16.10
N PHE A 127 -2.29 -9.31 16.56
CA PHE A 127 -2.63 -9.36 17.99
C PHE A 127 -1.87 -8.28 18.79
N ILE A 128 -1.14 -8.67 19.83
CA ILE A 128 -0.37 -7.76 20.70
C ILE A 128 1.06 -7.49 20.20
N ILE A 129 1.45 -8.05 19.04
CA ILE A 129 2.81 -7.93 18.51
C ILE A 129 2.80 -6.97 17.32
N TRP A 130 3.75 -6.04 17.30
CA TRP A 130 4.02 -5.17 16.16
C TRP A 130 5.51 -5.08 15.87
N ARG A 131 5.83 -4.73 14.62
CA ARG A 131 7.17 -4.44 14.13
C ARG A 131 7.12 -3.23 13.21
N THR A 132 8.09 -2.35 13.37
CA THR A 132 8.39 -1.29 12.40
C THR A 132 9.42 -1.83 11.42
N LEU A 133 9.18 -1.62 10.13
CA LEU A 133 9.97 -2.09 9.01
C LEU A 133 10.23 -0.92 8.07
N THR A 134 11.36 -1.00 7.37
CA THR A 134 11.70 -0.04 6.32
C THR A 134 11.61 -0.74 4.98
N TRP A 135 10.85 -0.15 4.04
CA TRP A 135 10.82 -0.61 2.65
C TRP A 135 11.56 0.39 1.77
N GLN A 136 12.51 -0.09 0.97
CA GLN A 136 13.35 0.76 0.14
C GLN A 136 12.65 1.02 -1.20
N LYS A 137 12.68 2.26 -1.71
CA LYS A 137 12.17 2.58 -3.04
C LYS A 137 13.09 2.01 -4.11
N ILE A 138 12.51 1.62 -5.24
CA ILE A 138 13.20 1.08 -6.43
C ILE A 138 13.09 2.06 -7.59
#